data_AF-A0A7G9GJR7-F1
#
_entry.id   AF-A0A7G9GJR7-F1
#
_cell.length_a   1.000
_cell.length_b   1.000
_cell.length_c   1.000
_cell.angle_alpha   90.00
_cell.angle_beta   90.00
_cell.angle_gamma   90.00
#
_symmetry.space_group_name_H-M   'P 1'
#
loop_
_entity.id
_entity.type
_entity.pdbx_description
1 polymer ?
#
loop_
_entity_poly.entity_id
_entity_poly.type
_entity_poly.pdbx_seq_one_letter_code
_entity_poly.pdbx_strand_id
1 'polypeptide(L)'
;MGLLNMLKGKERKETLEDLYNQILENNSSKFSTLLFNLYEDEDCYTVEAVFDDDAFIIGREKPYFIANNDINYTIILESFKTRLEKFYLENHNKLNNLKEISYGFVDGDLYYIKKHKKKRNDIKVTMEELEALNDQKLLAWITVYTDGEKRKENGINSFSRELTTEERNEYIKFLYENFKIKDK
;
A
#
# COMPACT_ATOMS: atom_id res chain seq x y z
N MET A 1 33.27 38.67 -19.34
CA MET A 1 31.86 38.32 -19.05
C MET A 1 31.45 36.96 -19.66
N GLY A 2 32.34 35.95 -19.74
CA GLY A 2 32.10 34.75 -20.55
C GLY A 2 32.28 33.39 -19.86
N LEU A 3 32.65 33.36 -18.57
CA LEU A 3 32.91 32.11 -17.82
C LEU A 3 31.98 31.91 -16.61
N LEU A 4 31.46 33.00 -16.03
CA LEU A 4 30.48 32.94 -14.94
C LEU A 4 29.07 32.49 -15.38
N ASN A 5 28.81 32.42 -16.68
CA ASN A 5 27.56 31.88 -17.23
C ASN A 5 27.62 30.38 -17.56
N MET A 6 28.79 29.73 -17.45
CA MET A 6 28.93 28.28 -17.67
C MET A 6 28.75 27.45 -16.38
N LEU A 7 28.67 28.10 -15.22
CA LEU A 7 28.40 27.48 -13.91
C LEU A 7 27.01 27.85 -13.37
N LYS A 8 26.05 28.18 -14.25
CA LYS A 8 24.66 27.89 -13.91
C LYS A 8 24.48 26.40 -14.11
N GLY A 9 24.77 25.62 -13.07
CA GLY A 9 24.28 24.26 -12.97
C GLY A 9 22.82 24.30 -13.40
N LYS A 10 22.45 23.50 -14.41
CA LYS A 10 21.07 23.40 -14.91
C LYS A 10 20.19 23.35 -13.67
N GLU A 11 19.41 24.39 -13.40
CA GLU A 11 18.36 24.33 -12.39
C GLU A 11 17.49 23.14 -12.82
N ARG A 12 17.67 21.99 -12.16
CA ARG A 12 16.78 20.86 -12.34
C ARG A 12 15.47 21.33 -11.71
N LYS A 13 14.55 21.77 -12.56
CA LYS A 13 13.32 22.46 -12.17
C LYS A 13 12.32 21.54 -11.48
N GLU A 14 12.43 20.23 -11.71
CA GLU A 14 11.44 19.25 -11.30
C GLU A 14 11.90 18.55 -10.03
N THR A 15 11.20 18.81 -8.93
CA THR A 15 11.53 18.30 -7.59
C THR A 15 10.73 17.05 -7.26
N LEU A 16 11.10 16.38 -6.17
CA LEU A 16 10.35 15.24 -5.66
C LEU A 16 8.86 15.55 -5.41
N GLU A 17 8.54 16.78 -4.99
CA GLU A 17 7.15 17.23 -4.80
C GLU A 17 6.37 17.25 -6.12
N ASP A 18 7.02 17.62 -7.24
CA ASP A 18 6.39 17.60 -8.56
C ASP A 18 6.06 16.17 -9.00
N LEU A 19 6.96 15.21 -8.73
CA LEU A 19 6.71 13.79 -8.99
C LEU A 19 5.48 13.31 -8.20
N TYR A 20 5.39 13.65 -6.92
CA TYR A 20 4.26 13.30 -6.07
C TYR A 20 2.93 13.86 -6.59
N ASN A 21 2.92 15.10 -7.06
CA ASN A 21 1.72 15.69 -7.66
C ASN A 21 1.31 14.92 -8.93
N GLN A 22 2.26 14.60 -9.81
CA GLN A 22 1.96 13.83 -11.02
C GLN A 22 1.46 12.43 -10.72
N ILE A 23 1.99 11.77 -9.69
CA ILE A 23 1.49 10.47 -9.22
C ILE A 23 0.02 10.59 -8.80
N LEU A 24 -0.34 11.62 -8.03
CA LEU A 24 -1.72 11.81 -7.60
C LEU A 24 -2.67 12.12 -8.77
N GLU A 25 -2.21 12.85 -9.78
CA GLU A 25 -2.99 13.18 -10.98
C GLU A 25 -3.21 11.97 -11.89
N ASN A 26 -2.20 11.10 -12.01
CA ASN A 26 -2.23 9.95 -12.92
C ASN A 26 -2.68 8.65 -12.27
N ASN A 27 -2.70 8.57 -10.93
CA ASN A 27 -3.18 7.39 -10.25
C ASN A 27 -4.66 7.13 -10.57
N SER A 28 -4.96 5.88 -10.88
CA SER A 28 -6.31 5.43 -11.22
C SER A 28 -6.53 4.00 -10.74
N SER A 29 -7.80 3.60 -10.61
CA SER A 29 -8.19 2.29 -10.08
C SER A 29 -7.67 1.09 -10.87
N LYS A 30 -7.15 1.30 -12.10
CA LYS A 30 -6.53 0.27 -12.90
C LYS A 30 -5.16 -0.15 -12.36
N PHE A 31 -4.47 0.74 -11.65
CA PHE A 31 -3.14 0.47 -11.13
C PHE A 31 -3.19 -0.21 -9.76
N SER A 32 -2.25 -1.10 -9.51
CA SER A 32 -2.18 -1.91 -8.29
C SER A 32 -0.83 -1.83 -7.56
N THR A 33 0.25 -1.47 -8.23
CA THR A 33 1.57 -1.27 -7.63
C THR A 33 2.14 0.08 -8.05
N LEU A 34 3.05 0.61 -7.22
CA LEU A 34 3.81 1.82 -7.51
C LEU A 34 5.23 1.63 -6.98
N LEU A 35 6.21 1.66 -7.89
CA LEU A 35 7.63 1.53 -7.60
C LEU A 35 8.32 2.87 -7.83
N PHE A 36 9.15 3.29 -6.89
CA PHE A 36 10.07 4.41 -7.05
C PHE A 36 11.48 3.89 -7.31
N ASN A 37 11.97 4.05 -8.54
CA ASN A 37 13.33 3.67 -8.91
C ASN A 37 14.24 4.86 -8.67
N LEU A 38 15.17 4.71 -7.72
CA LEU A 38 16.19 5.71 -7.43
C LEU A 38 17.43 5.43 -8.28
N TYR A 39 18.06 6.50 -8.75
CA TYR A 39 19.32 6.46 -9.48
C TYR A 39 20.38 7.28 -8.76
N GLU A 40 21.61 6.79 -8.83
CA GLU A 40 22.81 7.52 -8.46
C GLU A 40 23.56 7.86 -9.76
N ASP A 41 23.57 9.14 -10.12
CA ASP A 41 24.31 9.68 -11.24
C ASP A 41 25.62 10.34 -10.76
N GLU A 42 26.50 10.71 -11.70
CA GLU A 42 27.81 11.34 -11.43
C GLU A 42 27.76 12.62 -10.57
N ASP A 43 26.62 13.32 -10.51
CA ASP A 43 26.48 14.59 -9.78
C ASP A 43 25.27 14.62 -8.81
N CYS A 44 24.38 13.64 -8.87
CA CYS A 44 23.12 13.71 -8.14
C CYS A 44 22.41 12.37 -7.97
N TYR A 45 21.42 12.37 -7.08
CA TYR A 45 20.42 11.32 -6.97
C TYR A 45 19.11 11.75 -7.61
N THR A 46 18.52 10.86 -8.39
CA THR A 46 17.24 11.08 -9.07
C THR A 46 16.26 9.95 -8.85
N VAL A 47 15.00 10.16 -9.23
CA VAL A 47 13.94 9.15 -9.10
C VAL A 47 12.96 9.19 -10.27
N GLU A 48 12.54 8.01 -10.72
CA GLU A 48 11.31 7.82 -11.53
C GLU A 48 10.27 7.04 -10.72
N ALA A 49 9.01 7.14 -11.15
CA ALA A 49 7.92 6.35 -10.59
C ALA A 49 7.27 5.47 -11.67
N VAL A 50 7.04 4.20 -11.34
CA VAL A 50 6.54 3.17 -12.24
C VAL A 50 5.29 2.54 -11.63
N PHE A 51 4.18 2.53 -12.37
CA PHE A 51 2.97 1.79 -12.01
C PHE A 51 2.93 0.44 -12.76
N ASP A 52 2.58 -0.62 -12.03
CA ASP A 52 2.39 -1.99 -12.55
C ASP A 52 3.48 -2.44 -13.56
N ASP A 53 4.74 -2.43 -13.12
CA ASP A 53 5.89 -2.97 -13.87
C ASP A 53 5.98 -2.46 -15.33
N ASP A 54 6.18 -1.15 -15.48
CA ASP A 54 6.30 -0.38 -16.74
C ASP A 54 4.99 -0.09 -17.50
N ALA A 55 3.82 -0.43 -16.97
CA ALA A 55 2.55 -0.07 -17.60
C ALA A 55 2.33 1.44 -17.73
N PHE A 56 2.83 2.22 -16.76
CA PHE A 56 2.85 3.68 -16.84
C PHE A 56 3.99 4.25 -16.00
N ILE A 57 4.70 5.24 -16.54
CA ILE A 57 5.99 5.67 -16.00
C ILE A 57 6.08 7.18 -16.02
N ILE A 58 6.49 7.75 -14.90
CA ILE A 58 6.67 9.19 -14.70
C ILE A 58 8.15 9.43 -14.45
N GLY A 59 8.77 10.21 -15.34
CA GLY A 59 10.17 10.63 -15.17
C GLY A 59 11.22 9.74 -15.85
N ARG A 60 10.85 8.79 -16.72
CA ARG A 60 11.84 7.90 -17.39
C ARG A 60 12.91 8.64 -18.19
N GLU A 61 12.49 9.59 -19.02
CA GLU A 61 13.43 10.39 -19.81
C GLU A 61 14.01 11.58 -19.01
N LYS A 62 13.32 12.00 -17.95
CA LYS A 62 13.65 13.14 -17.12
C LYS A 62 13.34 12.82 -15.65
N PRO A 63 14.24 12.10 -14.97
CA PRO A 63 14.00 11.69 -13.60
C PRO A 63 14.11 12.90 -12.66
N TYR A 64 13.33 12.86 -11.58
CA TYR A 64 13.14 13.97 -10.67
C TYR A 64 14.31 14.06 -9.70
N PHE A 65 14.70 15.28 -9.36
CA PHE A 65 15.84 15.50 -8.48
C PHE A 65 15.49 15.18 -7.01
N ILE A 66 16.36 14.42 -6.34
CA ILE A 66 16.28 14.16 -4.90
C ILE A 66 17.28 15.04 -4.16
N ALA A 67 18.56 14.92 -4.53
CA ALA A 67 19.69 15.55 -3.85
C ALA A 67 20.95 15.50 -4.74
N ASN A 68 21.95 16.30 -4.40
CA ASN A 68 23.29 16.19 -4.99
C ASN A 68 24.01 14.93 -4.45
N ASN A 69 25.05 14.46 -5.16
CA ASN A 69 25.79 13.25 -4.78
C ASN A 69 26.90 13.46 -3.74
N ASP A 70 26.99 14.66 -3.15
CA ASP A 70 27.85 14.96 -2.02
C ASP A 70 27.35 14.31 -0.70
N ILE A 71 26.16 13.71 -0.73
CA ILE A 71 25.54 13.00 0.38
C ILE A 71 25.65 11.47 0.14
N ASN A 72 25.89 10.70 1.19
CA ASN A 72 25.93 9.24 1.11
C ASN A 72 24.56 8.63 0.75
N TYR A 73 24.55 7.62 -0.12
CA TYR A 73 23.32 6.96 -0.60
C TYR A 73 22.42 6.42 0.52
N THR A 74 22.98 5.96 1.65
CA THR A 74 22.18 5.45 2.78
C THR A 74 21.35 6.55 3.42
N ILE A 75 21.91 7.76 3.55
CA ILE A 75 21.20 8.94 4.07
C ILE A 75 20.11 9.38 3.10
N ILE A 76 20.39 9.32 1.79
CA ILE A 76 19.40 9.61 0.76
C ILE A 76 18.23 8.63 0.82
N LEU A 77 18.51 7.34 0.95
CA LEU A 77 17.51 6.30 1.06
C LEU A 77 16.60 6.49 2.30
N GLU A 78 17.18 6.77 3.47
CA GLU A 78 16.43 7.02 4.71
C GLU A 78 15.58 8.31 4.62
N SER A 79 16.16 9.37 4.05
CA SER A 79 15.46 10.64 3.81
C SER A 79 14.29 10.43 2.84
N PHE A 80 14.51 9.71 1.73
CA PHE A 80 13.50 9.39 0.74
C PHE A 80 12.36 8.58 1.36
N LYS A 81 12.69 7.53 2.11
CA LYS A 81 11.72 6.74 2.87
C LYS A 81 10.82 7.62 3.72
N THR A 82 11.42 8.50 4.52
CA THR A 82 10.67 9.38 5.44
C THR A 82 9.71 10.30 4.68
N ARG A 83 10.16 10.88 3.57
CA ARG A 83 9.33 11.73 2.70
C ARG A 83 8.20 10.93 2.04
N LEU A 84 8.50 9.72 1.57
CA LEU A 84 7.53 8.83 0.93
C LEU A 84 6.46 8.34 1.92
N GLU A 85 6.86 7.98 3.15
CA GLU A 85 5.93 7.61 4.22
C GLU A 85 4.99 8.77 4.56
N LYS A 86 5.51 10.00 4.65
CA LYS A 86 4.70 11.19 4.86
C LYS A 86 3.72 11.45 3.71
N PHE A 87 4.21 11.41 2.47
CA PHE A 87 3.38 11.56 1.27
C PHE A 87 2.23 10.55 1.24
N TYR A 88 2.53 9.28 1.51
CA TYR A 88 1.52 8.22 1.55
C TYR A 88 0.51 8.44 2.68
N LEU A 89 0.95 8.81 3.89
CA LEU A 89 0.06 9.06 5.02
C LEU A 89 -0.94 10.18 4.72
N GLU A 90 -0.46 11.29 4.15
CA GLU A 90 -1.26 12.46 3.78
C GLU A 90 -2.24 12.16 2.63
N ASN A 91 -1.91 11.23 1.74
CA ASN A 91 -2.68 10.94 0.52
C ASN A 91 -3.27 9.52 0.47
N HIS A 92 -3.33 8.80 1.58
CA HIS A 92 -3.71 7.38 1.63
C HIS A 92 -5.06 7.08 0.96
N ASN A 93 -6.03 7.99 1.06
CA ASN A 93 -7.34 7.83 0.42
C ASN A 93 -7.26 7.86 -1.10
N LYS A 94 -6.34 8.65 -1.67
CA LYS A 94 -6.13 8.76 -3.12
C LYS A 94 -5.30 7.61 -3.67
N LEU A 95 -4.56 6.91 -2.82
CA LEU A 95 -3.63 5.83 -3.18
C LEU A 95 -4.11 4.45 -2.69
N ASN A 96 -5.39 4.33 -2.31
CA ASN A 96 -5.94 3.13 -1.67
C ASN A 96 -6.10 1.93 -2.63
N ASN A 97 -6.14 2.18 -3.93
CA ASN A 97 -6.17 1.16 -4.99
C ASN A 97 -4.86 0.39 -5.07
N LEU A 98 -3.75 1.06 -4.76
CA LEU A 98 -2.45 0.42 -4.75
C LEU A 98 -2.46 -0.64 -3.65
N LYS A 99 -2.05 -1.86 -3.97
CA LYS A 99 -1.76 -2.96 -3.05
C LYS A 99 -0.35 -2.84 -2.48
N GLU A 100 0.57 -2.37 -3.30
CA GLU A 100 1.98 -2.24 -2.96
C GLU A 100 2.53 -0.87 -3.32
N ILE A 101 3.46 -0.36 -2.50
CA ILE A 101 4.27 0.80 -2.81
C ILE A 101 5.69 0.45 -2.38
N SER A 102 6.65 0.55 -3.30
CA SER A 102 8.04 0.16 -3.08
C SER A 102 9.00 1.22 -3.60
N TYR A 103 10.24 1.18 -3.11
CA TYR A 103 11.30 2.09 -3.52
C TYR A 103 12.66 1.42 -3.35
N GLY A 104 13.63 1.78 -4.18
CA GLY A 104 14.99 1.26 -4.09
C GLY A 104 15.88 1.83 -5.18
N PHE A 105 17.19 1.75 -4.97
CA PHE A 105 18.14 2.02 -6.05
C PHE A 105 18.06 0.90 -7.09
N VAL A 106 18.21 1.23 -8.37
CA VAL A 106 18.08 0.24 -9.47
C VAL A 106 19.04 -0.93 -9.32
N ASP A 107 20.25 -0.70 -8.84
CA ASP A 107 21.26 -1.75 -8.56
C ASP A 107 21.30 -2.17 -7.08
N GLY A 108 20.34 -1.72 -6.28
CA GLY A 108 20.31 -1.90 -4.83
C GLY A 108 19.18 -2.81 -4.34
N ASP A 109 18.99 -2.80 -3.03
CA ASP A 109 17.88 -3.50 -2.38
C ASP A 109 16.54 -2.78 -2.64
N LEU A 110 15.48 -3.58 -2.74
CA LEU A 110 14.11 -3.12 -2.87
C LEU A 110 13.42 -3.07 -1.49
N TYR A 111 12.84 -1.92 -1.18
CA TYR A 111 12.14 -1.66 0.09
C TYR A 111 10.64 -1.41 -0.14
N TYR A 112 9.84 -1.70 0.88
CA TYR A 112 8.38 -1.57 0.81
C TYR A 112 7.85 -0.59 1.85
N ILE A 113 6.92 0.27 1.43
CA ILE A 113 6.16 1.11 2.35
C ILE A 113 5.08 0.28 3.02
N LYS A 114 5.22 0.14 4.34
CA LYS A 114 4.26 -0.61 5.14
C LYS A 114 2.94 0.14 5.20
N LYS A 115 1.95 -0.34 4.46
CA LYS A 115 0.59 0.20 4.54
C LYS A 115 0.02 0.00 5.92
N HIS A 116 -0.64 1.03 6.45
CA HIS A 116 -1.43 0.91 7.67
C HIS A 116 -2.52 -0.13 7.46
N LYS A 117 -2.29 -1.35 7.97
CA LYS A 117 -3.38 -2.31 8.16
C LYS A 117 -4.31 -1.71 9.20
N LYS A 118 -5.60 -1.56 8.88
CA LYS A 118 -6.60 -1.25 9.90
C LYS A 118 -6.40 -2.25 11.03
N LYS A 119 -6.13 -1.75 12.25
CA LYS A 119 -6.16 -2.61 13.44
C LYS A 119 -7.53 -3.29 13.43
N ARG A 120 -7.56 -4.63 13.35
CA ARG A 120 -8.78 -5.36 13.68
C ARG A 120 -9.07 -4.99 15.13
N ASN A 121 -10.19 -4.34 15.38
CA ASN A 121 -10.64 -4.15 16.75
C ASN A 121 -10.78 -5.54 17.36
N ASP A 122 -10.27 -5.72 18.57
CA ASP A 122 -10.53 -6.92 19.36
C ASP A 122 -11.99 -6.88 19.79
N ILE A 123 -12.88 -7.36 18.92
CA ILE A 123 -14.30 -7.44 19.21
C ILE A 123 -14.49 -8.67 20.12
N LYS A 124 -15.04 -8.45 21.32
CA LYS A 124 -15.53 -9.53 22.18
C LYS A 124 -17.02 -9.66 21.92
N VAL A 125 -17.46 -10.86 21.56
CA VAL A 125 -18.86 -11.15 21.22
C VAL A 125 -19.28 -12.42 21.94
N THR A 126 -20.47 -12.43 22.52
CA THR A 126 -21.04 -13.61 23.18
C THR A 126 -21.73 -14.52 22.16
N MET A 127 -22.00 -15.77 22.56
CA MET A 127 -22.78 -16.70 21.72
C MET A 127 -24.17 -16.13 21.40
N GLU A 128 -24.82 -15.52 22.39
CA GLU A 128 -26.14 -14.88 22.25
C GLU A 128 -26.13 -13.74 21.21
N GLU A 129 -25.06 -12.94 21.18
CA GLU A 129 -24.90 -11.86 20.20
C GLU A 129 -24.71 -12.41 18.77
N LEU A 130 -24.05 -13.56 18.61
CA LEU A 130 -23.91 -14.24 17.32
C LEU A 130 -25.25 -14.86 16.87
N GLU A 131 -26.00 -15.46 17.78
CA GLU A 131 -27.33 -16.04 17.52
C GLU A 131 -28.34 -14.98 17.07
N ALA A 132 -28.21 -13.74 17.54
CA ALA A 132 -29.05 -12.61 17.14
C ALA A 132 -28.74 -12.03 15.75
N LEU A 133 -27.63 -12.42 15.11
CA LEU A 133 -27.25 -11.91 13.78
C LEU A 133 -28.18 -12.47 12.70
N ASN A 134 -28.83 -11.65 11.88
CA ASN A 134 -29.52 -12.19 10.68
C ASN A 134 -28.52 -12.89 9.72
N ASP A 135 -29.02 -13.72 8.81
CA ASP A 135 -28.18 -14.54 7.91
C ASP A 135 -27.19 -13.70 7.09
N GLN A 136 -27.62 -12.54 6.59
CA GLN A 136 -26.75 -11.63 5.85
C GLN A 136 -25.58 -11.13 6.71
N LYS A 137 -25.85 -10.73 7.95
CA LYS A 137 -24.81 -10.28 8.89
C LYS A 137 -23.89 -11.44 9.28
N LEU A 138 -24.43 -12.63 9.55
CA LEU A 138 -23.65 -13.80 9.90
C LEU A 138 -22.65 -14.16 8.78
N LEU A 139 -23.11 -14.22 7.53
CA LEU A 139 -22.27 -14.49 6.36
C LEU A 139 -21.20 -13.40 6.14
N ALA A 140 -21.57 -12.13 6.33
CA ALA A 140 -20.62 -11.02 6.26
C ALA A 140 -19.54 -11.14 7.34
N TRP A 141 -19.92 -11.48 8.57
CA TRP A 141 -18.99 -11.67 9.68
C TRP A 141 -18.03 -12.83 9.43
N ILE A 142 -18.53 -13.97 8.96
CA ILE A 142 -17.68 -15.11 8.60
C ILE A 142 -16.66 -14.69 7.54
N THR A 143 -17.07 -13.95 6.52
CA THR A 143 -16.17 -13.45 5.47
C THR A 143 -15.08 -12.51 6.01
N VAL A 144 -15.42 -11.63 6.95
CA VAL A 144 -14.51 -10.61 7.50
C VAL A 144 -13.53 -11.19 8.53
N TYR A 145 -13.99 -12.10 9.38
CA TYR A 145 -13.27 -12.52 10.58
C TYR A 145 -12.58 -13.88 10.45
N THR A 146 -12.88 -14.68 9.43
CA THR A 146 -12.26 -16.00 9.21
C THR A 146 -11.33 -16.00 7.99
N ASP A 147 -10.45 -16.99 7.91
CA ASP A 147 -9.54 -17.16 6.77
C ASP A 147 -10.28 -17.77 5.56
N GLY A 148 -9.88 -17.37 4.35
CA GLY A 148 -10.47 -17.87 3.11
C GLY A 148 -10.27 -19.37 2.87
N GLU A 149 -9.13 -19.93 3.28
CA GLU A 149 -8.87 -21.38 3.15
C GLU A 149 -9.73 -22.17 4.14
N LYS A 150 -9.79 -21.73 5.39
CA LYS A 150 -10.64 -22.35 6.43
C LYS A 150 -12.12 -22.39 6.04
N ARG A 151 -12.63 -21.35 5.39
CA ARG A 151 -14.01 -21.33 4.89
C ARG A 151 -14.25 -22.42 3.85
N LYS A 152 -13.31 -22.61 2.92
CA LYS A 152 -13.41 -23.65 1.88
C LYS A 152 -13.37 -25.06 2.48
N GLU A 153 -12.49 -25.29 3.46
CA GLU A 153 -12.40 -26.56 4.18
C GLU A 153 -13.71 -26.93 4.90
N ASN A 154 -14.43 -25.92 5.40
CA ASN A 154 -15.70 -26.09 6.11
C ASN A 154 -16.92 -25.96 5.18
N GLY A 155 -16.74 -25.98 3.85
CA GLY A 155 -17.85 -25.94 2.89
C GLY A 155 -18.66 -24.63 2.89
N ILE A 156 -18.11 -23.54 3.42
CA ILE A 156 -18.80 -22.26 3.55
C ILE A 156 -18.76 -21.51 2.22
N ASN A 157 -19.79 -21.73 1.40
CA ASN A 157 -19.97 -21.02 0.14
C ASN A 157 -20.56 -19.63 0.40
N SER A 158 -19.73 -18.61 0.23
CA SER A 158 -19.95 -17.25 0.70
C SER A 158 -20.78 -16.43 -0.29
N PHE A 159 -22.10 -16.55 -0.31
CA PHE A 159 -22.97 -15.63 -1.07
C PHE A 159 -24.28 -15.39 -0.35
N SER A 160 -24.87 -14.20 -0.59
CA SER A 160 -26.15 -13.76 -0.02
C SER A 160 -27.26 -14.77 -0.33
N ARG A 161 -27.55 -15.64 0.63
CA ARG A 161 -28.65 -16.59 0.59
C ARG A 161 -29.23 -16.75 1.99
N GLU A 162 -30.44 -17.27 2.04
CA GLU A 162 -31.03 -17.75 3.30
C GLU A 162 -30.33 -19.05 3.72
N LEU A 163 -30.06 -19.18 5.01
CA LEU A 163 -29.44 -20.37 5.60
C LEU A 163 -30.53 -21.28 6.15
N THR A 164 -30.33 -22.60 6.06
CA THR A 164 -31.14 -23.50 6.89
C THR A 164 -30.79 -23.33 8.36
N THR A 165 -31.66 -23.78 9.25
CA THR A 165 -31.41 -23.76 10.70
C THR A 165 -30.11 -24.50 11.06
N GLU A 166 -29.85 -25.63 10.42
CA GLU A 166 -28.62 -26.42 10.62
C GLU A 166 -27.38 -25.64 10.17
N GLU A 167 -27.38 -25.12 8.94
CA GLU A 167 -26.27 -24.34 8.39
C GLU A 167 -25.97 -23.12 9.25
N ARG A 168 -27.02 -22.44 9.72
CA ARG A 168 -26.92 -21.28 10.58
C ARG A 168 -26.21 -21.63 11.90
N ASN A 169 -26.59 -22.73 12.53
CA ASN A 169 -25.98 -23.17 13.78
C ASN A 169 -24.50 -23.57 13.60
N GLU A 170 -24.19 -24.28 12.50
CA GLU A 170 -22.81 -24.63 12.14
C GLU A 170 -21.96 -23.38 11.90
N TYR A 171 -22.53 -22.38 11.23
CA TYR A 171 -21.84 -21.15 10.87
C TYR A 171 -21.59 -20.24 12.08
N ILE A 172 -22.54 -20.17 13.01
CA ILE A 172 -22.36 -19.49 14.31
C ILE A 172 -21.25 -20.17 15.10
N LYS A 173 -21.27 -21.50 15.21
CA LYS A 173 -20.23 -22.27 15.92
C LYS A 173 -18.85 -22.08 15.27
N PHE A 174 -18.78 -22.17 13.94
CA PHE A 174 -17.54 -21.94 13.18
C PHE A 174 -17.00 -20.53 13.43
N LEU A 175 -17.86 -19.51 13.40
CA LEU A 175 -17.48 -18.13 13.64
C LEU A 175 -16.98 -17.94 15.08
N TYR A 176 -17.64 -18.55 16.07
CA TYR A 176 -17.24 -18.50 17.47
C TYR A 176 -15.87 -19.15 17.71
N GLU A 177 -15.65 -20.36 17.18
CA GLU A 177 -14.39 -21.10 17.33
C GLU A 177 -13.20 -20.45 16.60
N ASN A 178 -13.48 -19.71 15.51
CA ASN A 178 -12.45 -19.06 14.70
C ASN A 178 -12.31 -17.56 14.99
N PHE A 179 -13.17 -16.99 15.84
CA PHE A 179 -12.92 -15.68 16.43
C PHE A 179 -11.70 -15.82 17.33
N LYS A 180 -10.58 -15.18 16.96
CA LYS A 180 -9.42 -15.08 17.85
C LYS A 180 -9.78 -14.17 19.03
N ILE A 181 -10.54 -14.67 20.00
CA ILE A 181 -10.52 -14.15 21.36
C ILE A 181 -9.12 -14.50 21.87
N LYS A 182 -8.21 -13.53 21.88
CA LYS A 182 -7.04 -13.67 22.74
C LYS A 182 -7.58 -13.65 24.17
N ASP A 183 -7.43 -14.77 24.85
CA ASP A 183 -7.54 -14.82 26.30
C ASP A 183 -6.64 -13.73 26.90
N LYS A 184 -7.16 -13.09 27.94
CA LYS A 184 -6.39 -12.12 28.74
C LYS A 184 -5.17 -12.79 29.36
#